data_AF-A0A225AM66-F1
#
_entry.id   AF-A0A225AM66-F1
#
_cell.length_a   1.000
_cell.length_b   1.000
_cell.length_c   1.000
_cell.angle_alpha   90.00
_cell.angle_beta   90.00
_cell.angle_gamma   90.00
#
_symmetry.space_group_name_H-M   'P 1'
#
loop_
_entity.id
_entity.type
_entity.pdbx_description
1 polymer ?
#
loop_
_entity_poly.entity_id
_entity_poly.type
_entity_poly.pdbx_seq_one_letter_code
_entity_poly.pdbx_strand_id
1 'polypeptide(L)'
;MGRTGKLKKKATSVHSRAARRGASPSDVNKSLESVPRMEAPTKPSSILAAHTSAGISKKKSKAKPLSRAQRLRQQKGIERAEMVIDQLETKVAKSIGKAKAINARRAQWEDLNSKNDKTKAIQQGQESDDEQMKEIEKPVSAAPKSSSKIALPVSAENNVPSAGYEAVDEDDNIT
;
A
#
# COMPACT_ATOMS: atom_id res chain seq x y z
N MET A 1 -12.77 23.68 28.54
CA MET A 1 -13.43 22.47 28.01
C MET A 1 -14.62 22.91 27.14
N GLY A 2 -14.65 22.52 25.86
CA GLY A 2 -15.70 22.97 24.92
C GLY A 2 -17.07 22.37 25.24
N ARG A 3 -18.14 23.15 25.09
CA ARG A 3 -19.53 22.66 25.26
C ARG A 3 -19.87 21.70 24.12
N THR A 4 -20.21 20.45 24.42
CA THR A 4 -20.69 19.50 23.41
C THR A 4 -22.17 19.78 23.10
N GLY A 5 -22.51 19.78 21.81
CA GLY A 5 -23.87 20.06 21.34
C GLY A 5 -24.87 18.99 21.77
N LYS A 6 -26.15 19.38 21.91
CA LYS A 6 -27.25 18.50 22.30
C LYS A 6 -27.42 17.37 21.27
N LEU A 7 -27.25 16.12 21.72
CA LEU A 7 -27.41 14.95 20.87
C LEU A 7 -28.88 14.82 20.41
N LYS A 8 -29.13 14.82 19.10
CA LYS A 8 -30.46 14.58 18.53
C LYS A 8 -30.84 13.10 18.72
N LYS A 9 -32.02 12.86 19.29
CA LYS A 9 -32.59 11.50 19.40
C LYS A 9 -32.85 10.98 17.99
N LYS A 10 -32.25 9.84 17.64
CA LYS A 10 -32.44 9.19 16.33
C LYS A 10 -33.81 8.54 16.29
N ALA A 11 -34.55 8.72 15.19
CA ALA A 11 -35.84 8.06 14.99
C ALA A 11 -35.65 6.54 15.07
N THR A 12 -36.50 5.87 15.84
CA THR A 12 -36.50 4.42 15.94
C THR A 12 -36.91 3.81 14.60
N SER A 13 -36.05 2.95 14.04
CA SER A 13 -36.33 2.26 12.78
C SER A 13 -37.57 1.37 12.91
N VAL A 14 -38.40 1.38 11.85
CA VAL A 14 -39.66 0.62 11.73
C VAL A 14 -39.45 -0.88 11.99
N HIS A 15 -38.30 -1.43 11.57
CA HIS A 15 -37.98 -2.86 11.71
C HIS A 15 -37.21 -3.19 13.00
N SER A 16 -36.98 -2.21 13.87
CA SER A 16 -36.23 -2.44 15.10
C SER A 16 -36.99 -3.37 16.06
N ARG A 17 -36.23 -4.14 16.85
CA ARG A 17 -36.80 -4.99 17.90
C ARG A 17 -37.64 -4.20 18.92
N ALA A 18 -37.31 -2.92 19.14
CA ALA A 18 -38.09 -2.02 19.98
C ALA A 18 -39.46 -1.70 19.37
N ALA A 19 -39.53 -1.43 18.06
CA ALA A 19 -40.81 -1.20 17.35
C ALA A 19 -41.72 -2.44 17.41
N ARG A 20 -41.15 -3.64 17.20
CA ARG A 20 -41.90 -4.91 17.31
C ARG A 20 -42.40 -5.21 18.73
N ARG A 21 -41.65 -4.78 19.75
CA ARG A 21 -42.07 -4.89 21.16
C ARG A 21 -43.15 -3.86 21.52
N GLY A 22 -43.08 -2.65 20.97
CA GLY A 22 -44.10 -1.61 21.17
C GLY A 22 -45.45 -1.95 20.55
N ALA A 23 -45.49 -2.78 19.49
CA ALA A 23 -46.72 -3.24 18.85
C ALA A 23 -47.30 -4.55 19.43
N SER A 24 -46.69 -5.12 20.48
CA SER A 24 -47.26 -6.27 21.18
C SER A 24 -48.37 -5.80 22.13
N PRO A 25 -49.58 -6.41 22.12
CA PRO A 25 -50.60 -6.10 23.12
C PRO A 25 -50.13 -6.65 24.46
N SER A 26 -49.46 -5.81 25.24
CA SER A 26 -49.24 -6.07 26.67
C SER A 26 -50.20 -5.17 27.43
N ASP A 27 -51.34 -5.69 27.83
CA ASP A 27 -52.24 -5.04 28.80
C ASP A 27 -51.60 -5.07 30.19
N VAL A 28 -50.50 -4.34 30.33
CA VAL A 28 -49.86 -4.07 31.59
C VAL A 28 -50.45 -2.77 32.10
N ASN A 29 -51.17 -2.85 33.21
CA ASN A 29 -51.78 -1.71 33.90
C ASN A 29 -50.72 -0.63 34.15
N LYS A 30 -50.84 0.52 33.45
CA LYS A 30 -49.94 1.69 33.58
C LYS A 30 -50.12 2.45 34.90
N SER A 31 -50.90 1.92 35.83
CA SER A 31 -51.16 2.51 37.15
C SER A 31 -49.90 2.65 38.02
N LEU A 32 -48.81 1.95 37.68
CA LEU A 32 -47.52 2.07 38.38
C LEU A 32 -46.60 3.16 37.79
N GLU A 33 -47.01 3.79 36.69
CA GLU A 33 -46.22 4.80 35.98
C GLU A 33 -46.40 6.21 36.58
N SER A 34 -47.49 6.44 37.32
CA SER A 34 -47.77 7.69 38.05
C SER A 34 -47.18 7.74 39.46
N VAL A 35 -46.62 6.63 39.95
CA VAL A 35 -45.98 6.61 41.27
C VAL A 35 -44.65 7.37 41.18
N PRO A 36 -44.43 8.41 42.00
CA PRO A 36 -43.16 9.13 41.99
C PRO A 36 -42.04 8.16 42.35
N ARG A 37 -41.07 8.04 41.45
CA ARG A 37 -39.88 7.22 41.68
C ARG A 37 -39.13 7.80 42.88
N MET A 38 -38.94 7.02 43.94
CA MET A 38 -38.05 7.41 45.04
C MET A 38 -36.68 7.77 44.45
N GLU A 39 -36.25 9.01 44.68
CA GLU A 39 -34.92 9.47 44.34
C GLU A 39 -33.89 8.59 45.04
N ALA A 40 -33.01 7.99 44.26
CA ALA A 40 -31.95 7.14 44.81
C ALA A 40 -31.03 8.01 45.68
N PRO A 41 -30.53 7.49 46.83
CA PRO A 41 -29.58 8.23 47.65
C PRO A 41 -28.39 8.65 46.78
N THR A 42 -28.03 9.94 46.84
CA THR A 42 -26.88 10.51 46.17
C THR A 42 -25.64 9.71 46.55
N LYS A 43 -25.16 8.87 45.62
CA LYS A 43 -23.96 8.05 45.82
C LYS A 43 -22.78 8.97 46.15
N PRO A 44 -22.00 8.72 47.22
CA PRO A 44 -20.84 9.54 47.53
C PRO A 44 -19.84 9.48 46.36
N SER A 45 -19.36 10.64 45.92
CA SER A 45 -18.49 10.85 44.76
C SER A 45 -17.10 10.20 44.86
N SER A 46 -16.79 9.52 45.96
CA SER A 46 -15.43 9.05 46.27
C SER A 46 -15.13 7.61 45.85
N ILE A 47 -16.13 6.78 45.53
CA ILE A 47 -15.90 5.35 45.24
C ILE A 47 -15.41 5.16 43.79
N LEU A 48 -15.81 6.04 42.86
CA LEU A 48 -15.46 5.92 41.44
C LEU A 48 -14.03 6.37 41.10
N ALA A 49 -13.42 7.24 41.91
CA ALA A 49 -12.10 7.79 41.64
C ALA A 49 -10.95 6.78 41.89
N ALA A 50 -11.13 5.86 42.84
CA ALA A 50 -10.14 4.84 43.19
C ALA A 50 -10.03 3.67 42.17
N HIS A 51 -10.95 3.57 41.21
CA HIS A 51 -11.04 2.44 40.27
C HIS A 51 -10.61 2.77 38.84
N THR A 52 -10.09 3.96 38.56
CA THR A 52 -9.75 4.37 37.18
C THR A 52 -8.57 3.58 36.59
N SER A 53 -7.74 2.94 37.43
CA SER A 53 -6.57 2.16 36.98
C SER A 53 -6.34 0.83 37.70
N ALA A 54 -7.21 0.43 38.65
CA ALA A 54 -7.04 -0.78 39.46
C ALA A 54 -7.59 -2.08 38.83
N GLY A 55 -8.15 -2.04 37.61
CA GLY A 55 -8.96 -3.15 37.05
C GLY A 55 -8.39 -3.92 35.86
N ILE A 56 -7.37 -3.42 35.16
CA ILE A 56 -6.86 -4.07 33.93
C ILE A 56 -5.46 -4.66 34.15
N SER A 57 -5.35 -5.62 35.06
CA SER A 57 -4.24 -6.57 35.02
C SER A 57 -4.56 -7.60 33.93
N LYS A 58 -4.16 -7.37 32.68
CA LYS A 58 -4.13 -8.47 31.71
C LYS A 58 -3.03 -9.41 32.16
N LYS A 59 -3.38 -10.44 32.94
CA LYS A 59 -2.44 -11.51 33.28
C LYS A 59 -1.83 -11.97 31.97
N LYS A 60 -0.52 -11.71 31.78
CA LYS A 60 0.24 -12.25 30.65
C LYS A 60 0.41 -13.74 30.93
N SER A 61 -0.70 -14.48 30.85
CA SER A 61 -0.66 -15.94 30.98
C SER A 61 0.26 -16.44 29.88
N LYS A 62 1.20 -17.33 30.24
CA LYS A 62 2.06 -18.03 29.29
C LYS A 62 1.21 -18.44 28.08
N ALA A 63 1.72 -18.17 26.88
CA ALA A 63 0.97 -18.35 25.64
C ALA A 63 0.42 -19.78 25.60
N LYS A 64 -0.91 -19.90 25.69
CA LYS A 64 -1.57 -21.19 25.50
C LYS A 64 -1.25 -21.68 24.09
N PRO A 65 -1.07 -23.00 23.88
CA PRO A 65 -0.88 -23.53 22.55
C PRO A 65 -2.05 -23.10 21.65
N LEU A 66 -1.71 -22.63 20.44
CA LEU A 66 -2.68 -22.15 19.48
C LEU A 66 -3.64 -23.28 19.08
N SER A 67 -4.95 -23.01 19.09
CA SER A 67 -5.94 -23.92 18.52
C SER A 67 -5.67 -24.14 17.03
N ARG A 68 -6.10 -25.29 16.47
CA ARG A 68 -6.00 -25.60 15.04
C ARG A 68 -6.56 -24.46 14.17
N ALA A 69 -7.73 -23.94 14.51
CA ALA A 69 -8.35 -22.84 13.76
C ALA A 69 -7.53 -21.54 13.81
N GLN A 70 -6.84 -21.28 14.92
CA GLN A 70 -5.95 -20.13 15.04
C GLN A 70 -4.67 -20.32 14.21
N ARG A 71 -4.12 -21.54 14.18
CA ARG A 71 -2.98 -21.89 13.33
C ARG A 71 -3.31 -21.74 11.84
N LEU A 72 -4.48 -22.23 11.41
CA LEU A 72 -4.95 -22.05 10.02
C LEU A 72 -5.11 -20.57 9.65
N ARG A 73 -5.64 -19.74 10.56
CA ARG A 73 -5.72 -18.29 10.32
C ARG A 73 -4.35 -17.62 10.23
N GLN A 74 -3.40 -18.06 11.05
CA GLN A 74 -2.02 -17.57 11.01
C GLN A 74 -1.35 -17.96 9.69
N GLN A 75 -1.47 -19.22 9.26
CA GLN A 75 -0.94 -19.71 7.98
C GLN A 75 -1.50 -18.89 6.81
N LYS A 76 -2.82 -18.70 6.74
CA LYS A 76 -3.45 -17.82 5.73
C LYS A 76 -2.98 -16.36 5.79
N GLY A 77 -2.60 -15.89 6.98
CA GLY A 77 -2.03 -14.56 7.16
C GLY A 77 -0.61 -14.45 6.61
N ILE A 78 0.19 -15.49 6.80
CA ILE A 78 1.55 -15.61 6.27
C ILE A 78 1.51 -15.73 4.74
N GLU A 79 0.69 -16.63 4.20
CA GLU A 79 0.50 -16.80 2.75
C GLU A 79 0.14 -15.47 2.06
N ARG A 80 -0.77 -14.69 2.65
CA ARG A 80 -1.12 -13.35 2.12
C ARG A 80 0.03 -12.36 2.21
N ALA A 81 0.86 -12.44 3.25
CA ALA A 81 2.00 -11.56 3.40
C ALA A 81 3.07 -11.87 2.35
N GLU A 82 3.33 -13.16 2.08
CA GLU A 82 4.25 -13.62 1.03
C GLU A 82 3.82 -13.09 -0.35
N MET A 83 2.54 -13.23 -0.71
CA MET A 83 2.01 -12.67 -1.96
C MET A 83 2.22 -11.15 -2.08
N VAL A 84 2.08 -10.40 -0.98
CA VAL A 84 2.28 -8.95 -0.99
C VAL A 84 3.76 -8.61 -1.14
N ILE A 85 4.65 -9.38 -0.52
CA ILE A 85 6.10 -9.22 -0.67
C ILE A 85 6.49 -9.40 -2.15
N ASP A 86 6.05 -10.48 -2.80
CA ASP A 86 6.34 -10.72 -4.23
C ASP A 86 5.85 -9.57 -5.12
N GLN A 87 4.65 -9.05 -4.84
CA GLN A 87 4.12 -7.88 -5.56
C GLN A 87 4.94 -6.61 -5.32
N LEU A 88 5.43 -6.40 -4.11
CA LEU A 88 6.27 -5.25 -3.78
C LEU A 88 7.64 -5.38 -4.46
N GLU A 89 8.25 -6.55 -4.43
CA GLU A 89 9.53 -6.81 -5.10
C GLU A 89 9.45 -6.56 -6.60
N THR A 90 8.41 -7.09 -7.27
CA THR A 90 8.19 -6.84 -8.71
C THR A 90 7.95 -5.36 -9.03
N LYS A 91 7.20 -4.64 -8.18
CA LYS A 91 6.98 -3.19 -8.35
C LYS A 91 8.27 -2.39 -8.15
N VAL A 92 9.06 -2.74 -7.14
CA VAL A 92 10.35 -2.11 -6.86
C VAL A 92 11.31 -2.34 -8.03
N ALA A 93 11.46 -3.58 -8.51
CA ALA A 93 12.29 -3.89 -9.67
C ALA A 93 11.88 -3.08 -10.91
N LYS A 94 10.57 -3.00 -11.20
CA LYS A 94 10.04 -2.18 -12.30
C LYS A 94 10.32 -0.69 -12.11
N SER A 95 10.18 -0.16 -10.90
CA SER A 95 10.44 1.25 -10.60
C SER A 95 11.92 1.61 -10.79
N ILE A 96 12.83 0.76 -10.33
CA ILE A 96 14.27 0.92 -10.49
C ILE A 96 14.64 0.84 -11.97
N GLY A 97 14.07 -0.10 -12.72
CA GLY A 97 14.28 -0.20 -14.17
C GLY A 97 13.87 1.07 -14.92
N LYS A 98 12.69 1.63 -14.58
CA LYS A 98 12.24 2.92 -15.15
C LYS A 98 13.15 4.08 -14.76
N ALA A 99 13.57 4.16 -13.50
CA ALA A 99 14.49 5.20 -13.04
C ALA A 99 15.84 5.14 -13.78
N LYS A 100 16.39 3.93 -13.96
CA LYS A 100 17.62 3.73 -14.75
C LYS A 100 17.45 4.20 -16.19
N ALA A 101 16.34 3.87 -16.85
CA ALA A 101 16.08 4.30 -18.22
C ALA A 101 15.93 5.83 -18.34
N ILE A 102 15.26 6.48 -17.38
CA ILE A 102 15.13 7.95 -17.34
C ILE A 102 16.50 8.60 -17.13
N ASN A 103 17.30 8.09 -16.18
CA ASN A 103 18.62 8.63 -15.90
C ASN A 103 19.58 8.45 -17.09
N ALA A 104 19.55 7.28 -17.75
CA ALA A 104 20.34 7.02 -18.95
C ALA A 104 19.95 7.98 -20.08
N ARG A 105 18.64 8.17 -20.31
CA ARG A 105 18.15 9.14 -21.29
C ARG A 105 18.60 10.56 -20.92
N ARG A 106 18.44 10.96 -19.65
CA ARG A 106 18.88 12.28 -19.18
C ARG A 106 20.38 12.49 -19.46
N ALA A 107 21.23 11.54 -19.12
CA ALA A 107 22.67 11.63 -19.40
C ALA A 107 22.96 11.79 -20.90
N GLN A 108 22.29 11.02 -21.76
CA GLN A 108 22.42 11.17 -23.22
C GLN A 108 22.00 12.57 -23.70
N TRP A 109 20.95 13.16 -23.14
CA TRP A 109 20.52 14.51 -23.46
C TRP A 109 21.51 15.58 -22.99
N GLU A 110 22.02 15.47 -21.76
CA GLU A 110 23.03 16.39 -21.22
C GLU A 110 24.33 16.31 -22.05
N ASP A 111 24.73 15.11 -22.49
CA ASP A 111 25.90 14.93 -23.35
C ASP A 111 25.72 15.56 -24.74
N LEU A 112 24.53 15.40 -25.35
CA LEU A 112 24.23 16.01 -26.64
C LEU A 112 24.16 17.53 -26.54
N ASN A 113 23.54 18.06 -25.49
CA ASN A 113 23.46 19.49 -25.25
C ASN A 113 24.85 20.07 -24.94
N SER A 114 25.63 19.43 -24.08
CA SER A 114 27.01 19.84 -23.79
C SER A 114 27.89 19.85 -25.05
N LYS A 115 27.70 18.89 -25.96
CA LYS A 115 28.40 18.89 -27.26
C LYS A 115 27.94 20.05 -28.15
N ASN A 116 26.63 20.31 -28.22
CA ASN A 116 26.06 21.41 -28.99
C ASN A 116 26.47 22.79 -28.43
N ASP A 117 26.57 22.93 -27.11
CA ASP A 117 27.00 24.18 -26.48
C ASP A 117 28.50 24.42 -26.72
N LYS A 118 29.33 23.36 -26.67
CA LYS A 118 30.74 23.44 -27.06
C LYS A 118 30.91 23.80 -28.53
N THR A 119 30.14 23.20 -29.44
CA THR A 119 30.24 23.52 -30.88
C THR A 119 29.73 24.93 -31.17
N LYS A 120 28.67 25.40 -30.50
CA LYS A 120 28.23 26.80 -30.59
C LYS A 120 29.26 27.78 -30.04
N ALA A 121 29.88 27.48 -28.90
CA ALA A 121 30.95 28.30 -28.35
C ALA A 121 32.17 28.37 -29.28
N ILE A 122 32.53 27.25 -29.93
CA ILE A 122 33.60 27.22 -30.94
C ILE A 122 33.20 28.03 -32.19
N GLN A 123 31.96 27.91 -32.67
CA GLN A 123 31.47 28.68 -33.84
C GLN A 123 31.39 30.18 -33.55
N GLN A 124 30.98 30.59 -32.34
CA GLN A 124 30.94 31.99 -31.93
C GLN A 124 32.32 32.56 -31.61
N GLY A 125 33.27 31.74 -31.15
CA GLY A 125 34.67 32.15 -30.94
C GLY A 125 35.52 32.17 -32.22
N GLN A 126 35.12 31.42 -33.27
CA GLN A 126 35.80 31.46 -34.58
C GLN A 126 35.45 32.68 -35.44
N GLU A 127 34.43 33.46 -35.10
CA GLU A 127 34.14 34.73 -35.78
C GLU A 127 34.90 35.91 -35.15
N SER A 128 35.73 35.65 -34.11
CA SER A 128 36.36 36.71 -33.32
C SER A 128 37.80 36.43 -32.84
N ASP A 129 38.60 35.59 -33.50
CA ASP A 129 40.06 35.57 -33.26
C ASP A 129 40.84 34.78 -34.33
N ASP A 130 41.15 35.44 -35.44
CA ASP A 130 42.35 35.13 -36.21
C ASP A 130 43.56 35.65 -35.42
N GLU A 131 44.05 34.90 -34.43
CA GLU A 131 45.45 34.97 -33.94
C GLU A 131 45.66 34.05 -32.72
N GLN A 132 46.24 32.86 -32.95
CA GLN A 132 47.41 32.33 -32.22
C GLN A 132 47.53 30.81 -32.34
N MET A 133 48.41 30.41 -33.25
CA MET A 133 49.10 29.13 -33.20
C MET A 133 50.10 29.14 -32.04
N LYS A 134 49.98 28.19 -31.09
CA LYS A 134 51.16 27.60 -30.45
C LYS A 134 50.87 26.20 -29.90
N GLU A 135 51.81 25.34 -30.26
CA GLU A 135 51.98 23.91 -30.10
C GLU A 135 52.28 23.49 -28.64
N ILE A 136 52.42 22.16 -28.43
CA ILE A 136 53.15 21.46 -27.34
C ILE A 136 52.24 21.06 -26.14
N GLU A 137 52.08 19.83 -25.66
CA GLU A 137 52.66 18.49 -25.88
C GLU A 137 51.75 17.43 -25.17
N LYS A 138 51.82 16.16 -25.60
CA LYS A 138 51.28 14.99 -24.86
C LYS A 138 52.27 14.59 -23.75
N PRO A 139 51.84 13.85 -22.71
CA PRO A 139 52.17 12.42 -22.77
C PRO A 139 51.09 11.43 -22.30
N VAL A 140 51.21 10.27 -22.93
CA VAL A 140 50.65 8.92 -22.75
C VAL A 140 50.41 8.42 -21.32
N SER A 141 49.31 7.67 -21.13
CA SER A 141 49.21 6.59 -20.14
C SER A 141 48.07 5.59 -20.46
N ALA A 142 48.48 4.43 -20.96
CA ALA A 142 47.91 3.07 -20.88
C ALA A 142 46.39 2.79 -21.01
N ALA A 143 46.03 2.10 -22.10
CA ALA A 143 44.80 1.31 -22.27
C ALA A 143 44.89 -0.06 -21.54
N PRO A 144 43.84 -0.91 -21.49
CA PRO A 144 43.41 -1.64 -22.70
C PRO A 144 41.89 -1.70 -22.92
N LYS A 145 41.52 -1.58 -24.20
CA LYS A 145 40.18 -1.80 -24.75
C LYS A 145 39.96 -3.31 -24.92
N SER A 146 38.96 -3.87 -24.24
CA SER A 146 38.45 -5.21 -24.57
C SER A 146 37.44 -5.11 -25.70
N SER A 147 37.79 -5.67 -26.85
CA SER A 147 36.91 -5.90 -27.98
C SER A 147 35.77 -6.86 -27.61
N SER A 148 34.51 -6.43 -27.74
CA SER A 148 33.39 -7.36 -27.95
C SER A 148 32.60 -6.91 -29.17
N LYS A 149 32.45 -7.84 -30.11
CA LYS A 149 31.84 -7.66 -31.42
C LYS A 149 30.34 -7.45 -31.22
N ILE A 150 29.80 -6.37 -31.79
CA ILE A 150 28.37 -6.12 -31.88
C ILE A 150 27.82 -7.06 -32.97
N ALA A 151 27.10 -8.08 -32.55
CA ALA A 151 26.28 -8.90 -33.44
C ALA A 151 24.89 -8.24 -33.57
N LEU A 152 24.44 -8.05 -34.82
CA LEU A 152 23.07 -7.63 -35.12
C LEU A 152 22.07 -8.67 -34.58
N PRO A 153 20.92 -8.27 -34.01
CA PRO A 153 19.84 -9.22 -33.79
C PRO A 153 19.15 -9.53 -35.12
N VAL A 154 19.36 -10.77 -35.56
CA VAL A 154 18.51 -11.49 -36.52
C VAL A 154 17.06 -11.47 -36.03
N SER A 155 16.13 -11.17 -36.94
CA SER A 155 14.69 -11.28 -36.76
C SER A 155 14.32 -12.64 -36.15
N ALA A 156 13.81 -12.64 -34.93
CA ALA A 156 13.20 -13.81 -34.33
C ALA A 156 11.70 -13.76 -34.61
N GLU A 157 11.25 -14.76 -35.35
CA GLU A 157 9.90 -15.02 -35.78
C GLU A 157 8.92 -15.11 -34.60
N ASN A 158 7.71 -14.61 -34.85
CA ASN A 158 6.55 -14.78 -34.00
C ASN A 158 6.21 -16.27 -33.88
N ASN A 159 6.67 -16.94 -32.82
CA ASN A 159 6.15 -18.25 -32.45
C ASN A 159 4.99 -18.06 -31.47
N VAL A 160 3.77 -18.12 -32.00
CA VAL A 160 2.54 -18.27 -31.25
C VAL A 160 2.45 -19.72 -30.79
N PRO A 161 2.46 -20.04 -29.48
CA PRO A 161 2.16 -21.39 -29.06
C PRO A 161 0.66 -21.65 -29.25
N SER A 162 0.35 -22.45 -30.27
CA SER A 162 -0.93 -23.14 -30.45
C SER A 162 -1.13 -24.11 -29.29
N ALA A 163 -1.77 -23.66 -28.21
CA ALA A 163 -2.27 -24.54 -27.17
C ALA A 163 -3.54 -25.22 -27.70
N GLY A 164 -3.43 -26.52 -27.97
CA GLY A 164 -4.57 -27.38 -28.29
C GLY A 164 -5.62 -27.30 -27.20
N TYR A 165 -6.87 -27.18 -27.62
CA TYR A 165 -8.02 -27.40 -26.77
C TYR A 165 -8.25 -28.91 -26.70
N GLU A 166 -7.73 -29.56 -25.66
CA GLU A 166 -8.27 -30.86 -25.28
C GLU A 166 -9.53 -30.57 -24.46
N ALA A 167 -10.69 -30.85 -25.06
CA ALA A 167 -11.97 -30.86 -24.37
C ALA A 167 -11.92 -31.99 -23.33
N VAL A 168 -11.75 -31.62 -22.06
CA VAL A 168 -11.89 -32.54 -20.95
C VAL A 168 -13.38 -32.63 -20.63
N ASP A 169 -13.90 -33.85 -20.77
CA ASP A 169 -15.28 -34.30 -20.61
C ASP A 169 -16.11 -33.53 -19.58
N GLU A 170 -17.11 -32.81 -20.07
CA GLU A 170 -18.32 -32.46 -19.32
C GLU A 170 -19.28 -33.64 -19.43
N ASP A 171 -19.42 -34.43 -18.37
CA ASP A 171 -20.68 -35.04 -17.88
C ASP A 171 -20.42 -36.31 -17.05
N ASP A 172 -20.00 -36.11 -15.81
CA ASP A 172 -20.24 -37.09 -14.74
C ASP A 172 -20.60 -36.30 -13.48
N ASN A 173 -21.91 -36.07 -13.29
CA ASN A 173 -22.66 -36.19 -12.03
C ASN A 173 -23.85 -35.21 -11.95
N ILE A 174 -24.94 -35.55 -12.65
CA ILE A 174 -26.30 -35.25 -12.18
C ILE A 174 -27.23 -36.38 -12.67
N THR A 175 -27.55 -37.31 -11.76
CA THR A 175 -28.89 -37.90 -11.50
C THR A 175 -28.75 -38.90 -10.35
#